data_AF-A0ABD6L6A7-F1
#
_entry.id   AF-A0ABD6L6A7-F1
#
_cell.length_a   1.000
_cell.length_b   1.000
_cell.length_c   1.000
_cell.angle_alpha   90.00
_cell.angle_beta   90.00
_cell.angle_gamma   90.00
#
_symmetry.space_group_name_H-M   'P 1'
#
loop_
_entity.id
_entity.type
_entity.pdbx_description
1 polymer ?
#
loop_
_entity_poly.entity_id
_entity_poly.type
_entity_poly.pdbx_seq_one_letter_code
_entity_poly.pdbx_strand_id
1 'polypeptide(L)' 'MEINNGIIIDGVFHEMVELIDASCINFDCSKCSLRKECNECEMRHETYLCDVMGCFFFVCRGKVTDIKIDKEE' A
#
# COMPACT_ATOMS: atom_id res chain seq x y z
N MET A 1 -18.65 -7.18 2.16
CA MET A 1 -17.39 -7.03 1.42
C MET A 1 -16.31 -6.69 2.42
N GLU A 2 -15.35 -7.58 2.67
CA GLU A 2 -14.15 -7.21 3.42
C GLU A 2 -13.33 -6.30 2.50
N ILE A 3 -13.38 -4.99 2.76
CA ILE A 3 -12.49 -4.04 2.09
C ILE A 3 -11.13 -4.31 2.71
N ASN A 4 -10.34 -5.18 2.08
CA ASN A 4 -8.95 -5.38 2.47
C ASN A 4 -8.23 -4.04 2.26
N ASN A 5 -7.88 -3.35 3.35
CA ASN A 5 -7.22 -2.04 3.34
C ASN A 5 -5.92 -2.13 2.53
N GLY A 6 -5.94 -1.72 1.27
CA GLY A 6 -4.83 -1.91 0.34
C GLY A 6 -5.14 -1.38 -1.04
N ILE A 7 -4.12 -1.36 -1.89
CA ILE A 7 -4.23 -0.95 -3.29
C ILE A 7 -3.67 -2.05 -4.20
N ILE A 8 -4.13 -2.09 -5.45
CA ILE A 8 -3.62 -3.03 -6.45
C ILE A 8 -2.89 -2.22 -7.52
N ILE A 9 -1.62 -2.56 -7.75
CA ILE A 9 -0.78 -1.94 -8.78
C ILE A 9 -0.22 -3.06 -9.65
N ASP A 10 -0.42 -2.96 -10.97
CA ASP A 10 0.02 -3.96 -11.95
C ASP A 10 -0.37 -5.41 -11.60
N GLY A 11 -1.56 -5.57 -11.01
CA GLY A 11 -2.08 -6.87 -10.58
C GLY A 11 -1.40 -7.44 -9.31
N VAL A 12 -0.65 -6.64 -8.56
CA VAL A 12 -0.07 -6.99 -7.26
C VAL A 12 -0.84 -6.28 -6.15
N PHE A 13 -1.19 -7.01 -5.09
CA PHE A 13 -1.87 -6.43 -3.93
C PHE A 13 -0.85 -5.89 -2.92
N HIS A 14 -1.01 -4.62 -2.57
CA HIS A 14 -0.24 -3.88 -1.60
C HIS A 14 -1.15 -3.52 -0.42
N GLU A 15 -0.99 -4.23 0.68
CA GLU A 15 -1.77 -4.02 1.90
C GLU A 15 -1.27 -2.78 2.65
N MET A 16 -2.20 -1.94 3.11
CA MET A 16 -1.94 -0.81 4.01
C MET A 16 -1.75 -1.30 5.43
N VAL A 17 -0.63 -0.96 6.05
CA VAL A 17 -0.37 -1.22 7.46
C VAL A 17 -0.60 0.06 8.25
N GLU A 18 -1.46 0.01 9.27
CA GLU A 18 -1.72 1.12 10.18
C GLU A 18 -0.78 1.11 11.39
N LEU A 19 -0.60 2.29 12.01
CA LEU A 19 0.36 2.57 13.10
C LEU A 19 -0.04 1.97 14.47
N ILE A 20 -0.89 0.95 14.49
CA ILE A 20 -1.46 0.38 15.71
C ILE A 20 -0.48 -0.60 16.39
N ASP A 21 0.51 -1.10 15.65
CA ASP A 21 1.48 -2.06 16.15
C ASP A 21 2.78 -1.36 16.58
N ALA A 22 3.17 -1.51 17.85
CA ALA A 22 4.38 -0.90 18.41
C ALA A 22 5.68 -1.33 17.69
N SER A 23 5.65 -2.43 16.91
CA SER A 23 6.77 -2.83 16.05
C SER A 23 7.04 -1.86 14.89
N CYS A 24 6.10 -0.97 14.59
CA CYS A 24 6.15 -0.02 13.49
C CYS A 24 6.93 1.26 13.84
N ILE A 25 7.25 1.54 15.11
CA ILE A 25 7.87 2.80 15.54
C ILE A 25 9.23 3.11 14.85
N ASN A 26 9.96 2.09 14.40
CA ASN A 26 11.25 2.24 13.69
C ASN A 26 11.16 1.75 12.23
N PHE A 27 10.12 2.18 11.51
CA PHE A 27 9.96 1.78 10.13
C PHE A 27 10.97 2.45 9.20
N ASP A 28 11.64 1.60 8.45
CA ASP A 28 12.55 1.98 7.39
C ASP A 28 11.82 1.88 6.06
N CYS A 29 11.67 3.01 5.36
CA CYS A 29 10.95 3.11 4.08
C CYS A 29 11.54 2.16 3.01
N SER A 30 12.78 1.69 3.17
CA SER A 30 13.35 0.63 2.32
C SER A 30 12.51 -0.66 2.28
N LYS A 31 11.70 -0.92 3.31
CA LYS A 31 10.80 -2.07 3.41
C LYS A 31 9.42 -1.83 2.81
N CYS A 32 9.10 -0.58 2.43
CA CYS A 32 7.83 -0.26 1.80
C CYS A 32 7.80 -0.86 0.39
N SER A 33 6.76 -1.65 0.10
CA SER A 33 6.57 -2.23 -1.22
C SER A 33 6.30 -1.21 -2.32
N LEU A 34 5.94 0.03 -1.97
CA LEU A 34 5.68 1.13 -2.89
C LEU A 34 6.79 2.20 -2.93
N ARG A 35 7.98 1.87 -2.42
CA ARG A 35 9.09 2.82 -2.40
C ARG A 35 9.50 3.28 -3.80
N LYS A 36 9.45 2.38 -4.78
CA LYS A 36 9.83 2.70 -6.17
C LYS A 36 8.86 3.74 -6.74
N GLU A 37 7.58 3.54 -6.51
CA GLU A 37 6.48 4.39 -6.93
C GLU A 37 6.56 5.76 -6.25
N CYS A 38 6.94 5.82 -4.97
CA CYS A 38 7.23 7.09 -4.29
C CYS A 38 8.40 7.86 -4.92
N ASN A 39 9.45 7.16 -5.39
CA ASN A 39 10.63 7.79 -6.00
C ASN A 39 10.40 8.19 -7.47
N GLU A 40 9.57 7.44 -8.19
CA GLU A 40 9.22 7.72 -9.59
C GLU A 40 8.13 8.78 -9.71
N CYS A 41 7.26 8.89 -8.71
CA CYS A 41 6.30 9.97 -8.65
C CYS A 41 7.06 11.27 -8.38
N GLU A 42 6.93 12.24 -9.28
CA GLU A 42 7.39 13.61 -9.08
C GLU A 42 6.48 14.27 -8.04
N MET A 43 6.55 13.78 -6.80
CA MET A 43 5.71 14.16 -5.68
C MET A 43 5.94 15.64 -5.41
N ARG A 44 5.00 16.48 -5.84
CA ARG A 44 4.97 17.87 -5.39
C ARG A 44 4.91 17.82 -3.87
N HIS A 45 5.91 18.43 -3.20
CA HIS A 45 6.02 18.53 -1.73
C HIS A 45 6.60 17.32 -0.98
N GLU A 46 7.41 16.46 -1.62
CA GLU A 46 8.15 15.38 -0.92
C GLU A 46 7.27 14.44 -0.08
N THR A 47 5.98 14.37 -0.41
CA THR A 47 4.98 13.57 0.31
C THR A 47 5.09 12.11 -0.16
N TYR A 48 5.01 11.14 0.75
CA TYR A 48 5.02 9.72 0.38
C TYR A 48 3.60 9.20 0.14
N LEU A 49 3.45 8.11 -0.63
CA LEU A 49 2.13 7.49 -0.88
C LEU A 49 1.42 7.08 0.43
N CYS A 50 2.16 6.70 1.46
CA CYS A 50 1.60 6.36 2.77
C CYS A 50 0.91 7.56 3.44
N ASP A 51 1.51 8.75 3.34
CA ASP A 51 0.94 9.99 3.89
C ASP A 51 -0.38 10.36 3.20
N VAL A 52 -0.43 10.21 1.88
CA VAL A 52 -1.62 10.49 1.06
C VAL A 52 -2.75 9.52 1.41
N MET A 53 -2.43 8.25 1.61
CA MET A 53 -3.41 7.20 1.89
C MET A 53 -3.76 7.09 3.39
N GLY A 54 -3.11 7.86 4.26
CA GLY A 54 -3.33 7.83 5.71
C GLY A 54 -2.90 6.52 6.36
N CYS A 55 -1.95 5.79 5.77
CA CYS A 55 -1.39 4.57 6.32
C CYS A 55 0.08 4.78 6.70
N PHE A 56 0.66 3.80 7.38
CA PHE A 56 2.04 3.89 7.81
C PHE A 56 3.02 3.35 6.75
N PHE A 57 2.71 2.22 6.10
CA PHE A 57 3.43 1.72 4.93
C PHE A 57 2.63 0.65 4.18
N PHE A 58 3.20 0.18 3.07
CA PHE A 58 2.61 -0.87 2.25
C PHE A 58 3.43 -2.15 2.25
N VAL A 59 2.76 -3.29 2.42
CA VAL A 59 3.34 -4.63 2.29
C VAL A 59 2.84 -5.31 1.02
N CYS A 60 3.77 -5.82 0.21
CA CYS A 60 3.42 -6.62 -0.95
C CYS A 60 2.91 -7.98 -0.48
N ARG A 61 1.66 -8.31 -0.82
CA ARG A 61 1.04 -9.61 -0.55
C ARG A 61 1.06 -10.53 -1.77
N GLY A 62 1.63 -10.07 -2.88
CA GLY A 62 1.83 -10.83 -4.11
C GLY A 62 0.77 -10.55 -5.17
N LYS A 63 0.86 -11.31 -6.27
CA LYS A 63 -0.05 -11.16 -7.38
C LYS A 63 -1.46 -11.54 -6.98
N VAL A 64 -2.37 -10.68 -7.35
CA VAL A 64 -3.79 -10.97 -7.36
C VAL A 64 -4.07 -11.98 -8.45
N THR A 65 -4.32 -13.23 -8.07
CA THR A 65 -4.90 -14.23 -8.97
C THR A 65 -6.41 -14.10 -8.89
N ASP A 66 -7.06 -13.75 -10.01
CA ASP A 66 -8.51 -13.69 -10.17
C ASP A 66 -9.26 -13.11 -8.96
N ILE A 67 -9.19 -11.78 -8.75
CA ILE A 67 -10.27 -11.15 -7.99
C ILE A 67 -11.52 -11.40 -8.79
N LYS A 68 -12.35 -12.31 -8.28
CA LYS A 68 -13.76 -12.36 -8.64
C LYS A 68 -14.34 -11.04 -8.14
N ILE A 69 -14.32 -10.03 -9.01
CA ILE A 69 -15.14 -8.85 -8.82
C ILE A 69 -16.55 -9.39 -9.08
N ASP A 70 -17.23 -9.80 -8.02
CA ASP A 70 -18.68 -9.92 -8.06
C ASP A 70 -19.17 -8.52 -8.45
N LYS A 71 -19.49 -8.36 -9.74
CA LYS A 71 -20.21 -7.19 -10.21
C LYS A 71 -21.56 -7.28 -9.52
N GLU A 72 -21.79 -6.46 -8.50
CA GLU A 72 -23.14 -6.18 -8.04
C GLU A 72 -23.96 -5.73 -9.25
N GLU A 73 -24.98 -6.54 -9.60
CA GLU A 73 -26.01 -6.25 -10.60
C GLU A 73 -26.97 -5.17 -10.08
#